data_AF-A0ABD0PJV7-F1
#
_entry.id   AF-A0ABD0PJV7-F1
#
_cell.length_a   1.000
_cell.length_b   1.000
_cell.length_c   1.000
_cell.angle_alpha   90.00
_cell.angle_beta   90.00
_cell.angle_gamma   90.00
#
_symmetry.space_group_name_H-M   'P 1'
#
loop_
_entity.id
_entity.type
_entity.pdbx_description
1 polymer ?
#
loop_
_entity_poly.entity_id
_entity_poly.type
_entity_poly.pdbx_seq_one_letter_code
_entity_poly.pdbx_strand_id
1 'polypeptide(L)' 'GHVVANFGDLPDCIKFFYKEYVPDLGASQPEVVRLCQRYVNMYHFATLYNTYYRIAVYSAYIFETSNGGGRESRWFIEPQ' A
#
# COMPACT_ATOMS: atom_id res chain seq x y z
N GLY A 1 -4.94 -2.38 7.84
CA GLY A 1 -3.68 -1.65 7.62
C GLY A 1 -3.62 -0.50 8.61
N HIS A 2 -2.76 0.48 8.38
CA HIS A 2 -2.77 1.75 9.13
C HIS A 2 -3.11 2.88 8.15
N VAL A 3 -4.21 3.59 8.38
CA VAL A 3 -4.55 4.79 7.62
C VAL A 3 -3.68 5.94 8.11
N VAL A 4 -3.03 6.65 7.19
CA VAL A 4 -2.07 7.71 7.51
C VAL A 4 -2.47 9.02 6.87
N ALA A 5 -2.11 10.15 7.50
CA ALA A 5 -2.32 11.46 6.89
C ALA A 5 -1.38 11.65 5.70
N ASN A 6 -0.08 11.35 5.87
CA ASN A 6 0.91 11.30 4.80
C ASN A 6 1.74 10.01 4.89
N PHE A 7 2.14 9.48 3.74
CA PHE A 7 3.05 8.32 3.72
C PHE A 7 4.42 8.65 4.29
N GLY A 8 4.87 9.91 4.20
CA GLY A 8 6.15 10.37 4.73
C GLY A 8 6.27 10.34 6.25
N ASP A 9 5.14 10.28 6.97
CA ASP A 9 5.14 10.19 8.44
C ASP A 9 5.58 8.79 8.92
N LEU A 10 5.61 7.81 8.02
CA LEU A 10 6.02 6.42 8.28
C LEU A 10 7.13 6.01 7.30
N PRO A 11 8.41 6.04 7.74
CA PRO A 11 9.55 5.63 6.92
C PRO A 11 9.40 4.21 6.34
N ASP A 12 8.80 3.31 7.11
CA ASP A 12 8.52 1.95 6.67
C ASP A 12 7.45 1.82 5.59
N CYS A 13 6.70 2.88 5.33
CA CYS A 13 5.64 2.89 4.34
C CYS A 13 6.04 3.65 3.07
N ILE A 14 6.69 4.81 3.20
CA ILE A 14 7.12 5.60 2.04
C ILE A 14 8.16 4.87 1.18
N LYS A 15 8.97 3.99 1.78
CA LYS A 15 10.00 3.20 1.08
C LYS A 15 9.47 2.32 -0.06
N PHE A 16 8.18 2.00 -0.05
CA PHE A 16 7.56 1.22 -1.12
C PHE A 16 7.31 2.01 -2.41
N PHE A 17 7.28 3.34 -2.32
CA PHE A 17 7.17 4.20 -3.50
C PHE A 17 8.51 4.28 -4.23
N TYR A 18 8.46 4.32 -5.56
CA TYR A 18 9.65 4.49 -6.37
C TYR A 18 10.35 5.80 -6.02
N LYS A 19 11.61 5.70 -5.58
CA LYS A 19 12.42 6.84 -5.09
C LYS A 19 11.71 7.66 -4.00
N GLU A 20 10.90 7.01 -3.17
CA GLU A 20 10.13 7.66 -2.08
C GLU A 20 9.19 8.77 -2.58
N TYR A 21 8.87 8.76 -3.88
CA TYR A 21 8.00 9.75 -4.50
C TYR A 21 6.55 9.25 -4.52
N VAL A 22 5.70 9.89 -3.72
CA VAL A 22 4.26 9.63 -3.73
C VAL A 22 3.64 10.39 -4.90
N PRO A 23 3.04 9.72 -5.89
CA PRO A 23 2.33 10.39 -6.95
C PRO A 23 1.09 11.10 -6.42
N ASP A 24 0.74 12.24 -7.01
CA ASP A 24 -0.40 13.08 -6.60
C ASP A 24 -1.76 12.52 -7.09
N LEU A 25 -1.89 11.20 -7.09
CA LEU A 25 -3.06 10.46 -7.56
C LEU A 25 -4.13 10.47 -6.47
N GLY A 26 -5.22 11.18 -6.71
CA GLY A 26 -6.38 11.17 -5.81
C GLY A 26 -6.15 11.87 -4.46
N ALA A 27 -5.01 12.54 -4.24
CA ALA A 27 -4.73 13.28 -3.01
C ALA A 27 -5.72 14.42 -2.72
N SER A 28 -6.39 14.91 -3.77
CA SER A 28 -7.45 15.93 -3.72
C SER A 28 -8.85 15.34 -3.53
N GLN A 29 -9.01 14.01 -3.60
CA GLN A 29 -10.31 13.36 -3.42
C GLN A 29 -10.50 12.97 -1.94
N PRO A 30 -11.55 13.46 -1.28
CA PRO A 30 -11.78 13.19 0.14
C PRO A 30 -12.08 11.71 0.43
N GLU A 31 -12.53 10.95 -0.57
CA GLU A 31 -12.81 9.52 -0.41
C GLU A 31 -11.55 8.63 -0.54
N VAL A 32 -10.43 9.20 -0.99
CA VAL A 32 -9.16 8.48 -1.16
C VAL A 32 -8.32 8.63 0.10
N VAL A 33 -8.06 7.51 0.76
CA VAL A 33 -7.24 7.41 1.95
C VAL A 33 -5.89 6.79 1.64
N ARG A 34 -4.87 7.17 2.40
CA ARG A 34 -3.53 6.61 2.33
C ARG A 34 -3.43 5.47 3.33
N LEU A 35 -3.19 4.25 2.83
CA LEU A 35 -3.16 3.03 3.62
C LEU A 35 -1.78 2.39 3.57
N CYS A 36 -1.15 2.24 4.73
CA CYS A 36 0.04 1.41 4.89
C CYS A 36 -0.39 -0.01 5.23
N GLN A 37 -0.25 -0.93 4.27
CA GLN A 37 -0.71 -2.30 4.41
C GLN A 37 0.31 -3.13 5.16
N ARG A 38 -0.18 -3.87 6.15
CA ARG A 38 0.64 -4.60 7.11
C ARG A 38 0.10 -6.01 7.30
N TYR A 39 0.99 -6.99 7.31
CA TYR A 39 0.70 -8.38 7.62
C TYR A 39 1.73 -8.89 8.63
N VAL A 40 1.30 -9.63 9.65
CA VAL A 40 2.17 -10.14 10.74
C VAL A 40 3.08 -9.03 11.29
N ASN A 41 2.50 -7.86 11.55
CA ASN A 41 3.19 -6.69 12.11
C ASN A 41 4.27 -6.07 11.19
N MET A 42 4.41 -6.51 9.93
CA MET A 42 5.35 -5.99 8.94
C MET A 42 4.63 -5.30 7.78
N TYR A 43 5.13 -4.13 7.37
CA TYR A 43 4.59 -3.42 6.22
C TYR A 43 5.06 -4.08 4.93
N HIS A 44 4.15 -4.22 3.95
CA HIS A 44 4.44 -4.86 2.67
C HIS A 44 4.06 -4.01 1.46
N PHE A 45 3.07 -3.12 1.61
CA PHE A 45 2.57 -2.30 0.52
C PHE A 45 2.13 -0.93 1.06
N ALA A 46 2.17 0.06 0.17
CA ALA A 46 1.52 1.35 0.38
C ALA A 46 0.44 1.56 -0.69
N THR A 47 -0.78 1.86 -0.27
CA THR A 47 -1.95 1.85 -1.15
C THR A 47 -2.77 3.12 -0.97
N LEU A 48 -3.13 3.75 -2.09
CA LEU A 48 -4.18 4.75 -2.18
C LEU A 48 -5.50 4.02 -2.38
N TYR A 49 -6.37 4.08 -1.37
CA TYR A 49 -7.61 3.33 -1.32
C TYR A 49 -8.81 4.27 -1.38
N ASN A 50 -9.71 4.05 -2.34
CA ASN A 50 -10.96 4.80 -2.39
C ASN A 50 -12.03 4.08 -1.57
N THR A 51 -12.47 4.71 -0.49
CA THR A 51 -13.42 4.13 0.48
C THR A 51 -14.85 4.05 -0.05
N TYR A 52 -15.22 4.93 -0.98
CA TYR A 52 -16.55 4.94 -1.61
C TYR A 52 -16.72 3.78 -2.59
N TYR A 53 -15.77 3.62 -3.52
CA TYR A 53 -15.78 2.53 -4.50
C TYR A 53 -15.22 1.22 -3.96
N ARG A 54 -14.56 1.25 -2.80
CA ARG A 54 -13.88 0.10 -2.17
C ARG A 54 -12.83 -0.54 -3.05
N ILE A 55 -12.03 0.29 -3.74
CA ILE A 55 -10.97 -0.14 -4.66
C ILE A 55 -9.64 0.49 -4.31
N ALA A 56 -8.55 -0.26 -4.53
CA ALA A 56 -7.21 0.28 -4.55
C ALA A 56 -7.01 1.06 -5.86
N VAL A 57 -6.88 2.38 -5.77
CA VAL A 57 -6.62 3.27 -6.91
C VAL A 57 -5.18 3.10 -7.38
N TYR A 58 -4.26 2.97 -6.42
CA TYR A 58 -2.84 2.80 -6.70
C TYR A 58 -2.19 2.05 -5.54
N SER A 59 -1.33 1.08 -5.85
CA SER A 59 -0.54 0.35 -4.85
C SER A 59 0.93 0.34 -5.26
N ALA A 60 1.81 0.58 -4.30
CA ALA A 60 3.25 0.56 -4.43
C ALA A 60 3.85 -0.55 -3.57
N TYR A 61 4.82 -1.27 -4.12
CA TYR A 61 5.55 -2.34 -3.46
C TYR A 61 6.92 -2.55 -4.07
N ILE A 62 7.81 -3.18 -3.30
CA ILE A 62 9.12 -3.60 -3.77
C ILE A 62 9.00 -5.05 -4.23
N PHE A 63 9.35 -5.29 -5.48
CA PHE A 63 9.45 -6.64 -6.00
C PHE A 63 10.77 -7.26 -5.56
N GLU A 64 10.70 -8.33 -4.77
CA GLU A 64 11.85 -9.14 -4.40
C GLU A 64 12.01 -10.30 -5.39
N THR A 65 13.25 -10.58 -5.79
CA THR A 65 13.56 -11.73 -6.64
C THR A 65 13.16 -13.01 -5.94
N SER A 66 12.26 -13.79 -6.54
CA SER A 66 11.86 -15.09 -6.01
C SER A 66 13.00 -16.10 -6.22
N ASN A 67 13.32 -16.87 -5.17
CA ASN A 67 14.25 -18.00 -5.25
C ASN A 67 13.63 -19.26 -5.93
N GLY A 68 12.72 -19.06 -6.88
CA GLY A 68 12.00 -20.16 -7.54
C GLY A 68 10.79 -20.69 -6.76
N GLY A 69 10.40 -20.03 -5.66
CA GLY A 69 9.13 -20.29 -4.98
C GLY A 69 7.98 -19.78 -5.84
N GLY A 70 7.11 -20.68 -6.30
CA GLY A 70 5.92 -20.33 -7.07
C GLY A 70 4.97 -19.40 -6.31
N ARG A 71 3.92 -18.95 -6.99
CA ARG A 71 2.89 -18.10 -6.39
C ARG A 71 2.16 -18.85 -5.27
N GLU A 72 2.08 -18.25 -4.09
CA GLU A 72 1.30 -18.75 -2.97
C GLU A 72 -0.19 -18.88 -3.37
N SER A 73 -0.82 -20.02 -3.07
CA SER A 73 -2.22 -20.28 -3.40
C SER A 73 -3.22 -19.71 -2.40
N ARG A 74 -2.74 -19.36 -1.20
CA ARG A 74 -3.56 -18.73 -0.16
C ARG A 74 -3.90 -17.30 -0.55
N TRP A 75 -5.20 -17.02 -0.56
CA TRP A 75 -5.71 -15.68 -0.72
C TRP A 75 -5.74 -14.96 0.63
N PHE A 76 -5.25 -13.72 0.64
CA PHE A 76 -5.37 -12.84 1.78
C PHE A 76 -6.42 -11.78 1.49
N ILE A 77 -7.26 -11.50 2.47
CA ILE A 77 -8.20 -10.38 2.39
C ILE A 77 -7.43 -9.15 2.80
N GLU A 78 -7.45 -8.14 1.94
CA GLU A 78 -6.90 -6.84 2.27
C GLU A 78 -7.68 -6.27 3.48
N PRO A 79 -6.99 -5.86 4.55
CA PRO A 79 -7.67 -5.32 5.72
C PRO A 79 -8.39 -4.03 5.32
N GLN A 80 -9.72 -4.07 5.46
CA GLN A 80 -10.66 -3.00 5.15
C GLN A 80 -10.33 -1.73 5.92
#